data_AF-A0A524JI36-F1
#
_entry.id   AF-A0A524JI36-F1
#
_cell.length_a   1.000
_cell.length_b   1.000
_cell.length_c   1.000
_cell.angle_alpha   90.00
_cell.angle_beta   90.00
_cell.angle_gamma   90.00
#
_symmetry.space_group_name_H-M   'P 1'
#
loop_
_entity.id
_entity.type
_entity.pdbx_description
1 polymer ?
#
loop_
_entity_poly.entity_id
_entity_poly.type
_entity_poly.pdbx_seq_one_letter_code
_entity_poly.pdbx_strand_id
1 'polypeptide(L)'
;MNQKLFIAAFSSLVLLTFLVVPSFSATRLNCQSEIYQQATSDPKDQFKKGYCFIKLGQYQQGVTRLKGLEDQLPELGDYVIYFQAAGYENLGDYDSSLSLFNKILTQYPESGLKKKTLTRLGNLYTQSGDYINAERIFRSLSLEEKDRGLKASYLYGLGEALEKQGKYG
;
A
#
# COMPACT_ATOMS: atom_id res chain seq x y z
N MET A 1 38.52 -35.69 -66.37
CA MET A 1 39.04 -34.56 -67.17
C MET A 1 38.93 -33.31 -66.30
N ASN A 2 40.03 -32.59 -66.12
CA ASN A 2 40.27 -31.45 -65.20
C ASN A 2 39.25 -30.29 -65.39
N GLN A 3 38.96 -29.38 -64.44
CA GLN A 3 39.86 -28.44 -63.76
C GLN A 3 39.20 -27.66 -62.59
N LYS A 4 40.02 -27.43 -61.54
CA LYS A 4 40.22 -26.20 -60.71
C LYS A 4 39.03 -25.63 -59.90
N LEU A 5 38.98 -25.75 -58.57
CA LEU A 5 39.79 -25.11 -57.50
C LEU A 5 39.66 -23.57 -57.45
N PHE A 6 38.94 -23.06 -56.44
CA PHE A 6 39.27 -21.78 -55.80
C PHE A 6 38.96 -21.85 -54.29
N ILE A 7 40.00 -21.56 -53.52
CA ILE A 7 40.02 -21.44 -52.05
C ILE A 7 39.62 -20.00 -51.72
N ALA A 8 38.82 -19.80 -50.67
CA ALA A 8 38.83 -18.55 -49.92
C ALA A 8 38.58 -18.84 -48.44
N ALA A 9 39.59 -18.55 -47.63
CA ALA A 9 39.60 -18.61 -46.18
C ALA A 9 39.29 -17.21 -45.62
N PHE A 10 38.34 -17.11 -44.68
CA PHE A 10 38.11 -16.00 -43.74
C PHE A 10 37.09 -16.54 -42.71
N SER A 11 37.08 -16.30 -41.41
CA SER A 11 37.97 -15.68 -40.45
C SER A 11 37.22 -15.75 -39.11
N SER A 12 37.95 -15.89 -38.00
CA SER A 12 37.54 -15.50 -36.63
C SER A 12 36.22 -16.08 -36.08
N LEU A 13 36.40 -17.07 -35.20
CA LEU A 13 35.46 -17.47 -34.16
C LEU A 13 35.13 -16.25 -33.26
N VAL A 14 34.04 -15.54 -33.52
CA VAL A 14 33.50 -14.55 -32.58
C VAL A 14 32.71 -15.32 -31.53
N LEU A 15 33.34 -15.64 -30.40
CA LEU A 15 32.60 -15.95 -29.17
C LEU A 15 31.86 -14.67 -28.77
N LEU A 16 30.62 -14.54 -29.26
CA LEU A 16 29.63 -13.64 -28.69
C LEU A 16 29.29 -14.17 -27.30
N THR A 17 30.10 -13.81 -26.30
CA THR A 17 29.64 -13.79 -24.92
C THR A 17 28.55 -12.74 -24.87
N PHE A 18 27.31 -13.17 -25.08
CA PHE A 18 26.15 -12.42 -24.62
C PHE A 18 26.32 -12.28 -23.11
N LEU A 19 26.98 -11.20 -22.70
CA LEU A 19 26.77 -10.61 -21.40
C LEU A 19 25.31 -10.18 -21.42
N VAL A 20 24.42 -11.10 -21.06
CA VAL A 20 23.10 -10.74 -20.56
C VAL A 20 23.41 -9.98 -19.29
N VAL A 21 23.62 -8.68 -19.41
CA VAL A 21 23.57 -7.78 -18.28
C VAL A 21 22.09 -7.78 -17.91
N PRO A 22 21.65 -8.41 -16.81
CA PRO A 22 20.28 -8.24 -16.40
C PRO A 22 20.13 -6.76 -16.04
N SER A 23 19.56 -5.99 -16.96
CA SER A 23 19.08 -4.66 -16.66
C SER A 23 17.90 -4.85 -15.71
N PHE A 24 18.21 -4.85 -14.41
CA PHE A 24 17.24 -4.70 -13.34
C PHE A 24 16.64 -3.29 -13.45
N SER A 25 15.82 -3.11 -14.47
CA SER A 25 14.87 -2.02 -14.54
C SER A 25 13.81 -2.36 -13.51
N ALA A 26 13.73 -1.57 -12.44
CA ALA A 26 12.63 -1.63 -11.49
C ALA A 26 11.35 -1.27 -12.26
N THR A 27 10.72 -2.26 -12.86
CA THR A 27 9.47 -2.12 -13.57
C THR A 27 8.43 -1.60 -12.58
N ARG A 28 7.78 -0.48 -12.93
CA ARG A 28 6.64 0.01 -12.14
C ARG A 28 5.60 -1.11 -12.08
N LEU A 29 5.15 -1.46 -10.88
CA LEU A 29 4.12 -2.47 -10.68
C LEU A 29 2.87 -2.08 -11.48
N ASN A 30 2.50 -2.90 -12.47
CA ASN A 30 1.28 -2.74 -13.23
C ASN A 30 0.19 -3.62 -12.62
N CYS A 31 -0.71 -3.00 -11.85
CA CYS A 31 -1.75 -3.73 -11.15
C CYS A 31 -2.75 -4.44 -12.06
N GLN A 32 -2.98 -3.93 -13.26
CA GLN A 32 -3.90 -4.59 -14.19
C GLN A 32 -3.34 -5.95 -14.61
N SER A 33 -2.04 -6.03 -14.97
CA SER A 33 -1.43 -7.31 -15.32
C SER A 33 -1.25 -8.22 -14.11
N GLU A 34 -0.94 -7.65 -12.94
CA GLU A 34 -0.62 -8.40 -11.72
C GLU A 34 -1.78 -9.31 -11.27
N ILE A 35 -3.03 -8.80 -11.31
CA ILE A 35 -4.19 -9.57 -10.84
C ILE A 35 -4.51 -10.79 -11.71
N TYR A 36 -4.05 -10.84 -12.97
CA TYR A 36 -4.27 -11.98 -13.88
C TYR A 36 -3.12 -12.99 -13.89
N GLN A 37 -1.96 -12.65 -13.34
CA GLN A 37 -0.86 -13.61 -13.24
C GLN A 37 -1.25 -14.77 -12.32
N GLN A 38 -0.62 -15.92 -12.51
CA GLN A 38 -0.91 -17.10 -11.70
C GLN A 38 -0.52 -16.87 -10.23
N ALA A 39 -1.39 -17.26 -9.30
CA ALA A 39 -1.14 -17.15 -7.87
C ALA A 39 0.00 -18.06 -7.44
N THR A 40 1.11 -17.48 -6.99
CA THR A 40 2.20 -18.21 -6.31
C THR A 40 1.93 -18.30 -4.81
N SER A 41 2.59 -19.19 -4.10
CA SER A 41 2.55 -19.27 -2.63
C SER A 41 3.51 -18.28 -1.95
N ASP A 42 4.29 -17.51 -2.72
CA ASP A 42 5.23 -16.53 -2.17
C ASP A 42 4.44 -15.38 -1.50
N PRO A 43 4.66 -15.12 -0.19
CA PRO A 43 3.97 -14.04 0.52
C PRO A 43 4.14 -12.66 -0.15
N LYS A 44 5.30 -12.38 -0.76
CA LYS A 44 5.54 -11.10 -1.44
C LYS A 44 4.67 -10.93 -2.68
N ASP A 45 4.46 -11.99 -3.45
CA ASP A 45 3.57 -11.97 -4.60
C ASP A 45 2.10 -11.92 -4.18
N GLN A 46 1.76 -12.60 -3.08
CA GLN A 46 0.44 -12.48 -2.44
C GLN A 46 0.15 -11.04 -2.03
N PHE A 47 1.12 -10.36 -1.40
CA PHE A 47 1.03 -8.95 -1.05
C PHE A 47 0.86 -8.04 -2.28
N LYS A 48 1.69 -8.19 -3.33
CA LYS A 48 1.56 -7.40 -4.57
C LYS A 48 0.16 -7.49 -5.16
N LYS A 49 -0.38 -8.72 -5.24
CA LYS A 49 -1.74 -8.95 -5.75
C LYS A 49 -2.80 -8.37 -4.84
N GLY A 50 -2.70 -8.59 -3.53
CA GLY A 50 -3.62 -8.03 -2.54
C GLY A 50 -3.68 -6.51 -2.63
N TYR A 51 -2.51 -5.86 -2.64
CA TYR A 51 -2.36 -4.43 -2.89
C TYR A 51 -3.06 -4.00 -4.18
N CYS A 52 -2.81 -4.71 -5.29
CA CYS A 52 -3.39 -4.37 -6.58
C CYS A 52 -4.91 -4.55 -6.63
N PHE A 53 -5.46 -5.59 -6.01
CA PHE A 53 -6.91 -5.73 -5.85
C PHE A 53 -7.51 -4.54 -5.09
N ILE A 54 -6.91 -4.10 -3.98
CA ILE A 54 -7.35 -2.91 -3.24
C ILE A 54 -7.29 -1.67 -4.13
N LYS A 55 -6.19 -1.47 -4.87
CA LYS A 55 -6.00 -0.31 -5.76
C LYS A 55 -7.00 -0.25 -6.91
N LEU A 56 -7.47 -1.40 -7.39
CA LEU A 56 -8.43 -1.52 -8.48
C LEU A 56 -9.89 -1.56 -8.00
N GLY A 57 -10.15 -1.37 -6.71
CA GLY A 57 -11.51 -1.39 -6.15
C GLY A 57 -12.08 -2.78 -5.89
N GLN A 58 -11.30 -3.83 -6.11
CA GLN A 58 -11.68 -5.23 -5.87
C GLN A 58 -11.43 -5.60 -4.40
N TYR A 59 -12.10 -4.87 -3.50
CA TYR A 59 -11.76 -4.86 -2.08
C TYR A 59 -11.86 -6.24 -1.41
N GLN A 60 -12.92 -7.01 -1.71
CA GLN A 60 -13.12 -8.33 -1.13
C GLN A 60 -11.96 -9.29 -1.47
N GLN A 61 -11.49 -9.29 -2.71
CA GLN A 61 -10.35 -10.10 -3.13
C GLN A 61 -9.06 -9.62 -2.46
N GLY A 62 -8.87 -8.30 -2.37
CA GLY A 62 -7.71 -7.70 -1.73
C GLY A 62 -7.60 -8.05 -0.25
N VAL A 63 -8.65 -7.85 0.54
CA VAL A 63 -8.62 -8.16 1.99
C VAL A 63 -8.43 -9.65 2.25
N THR A 64 -9.03 -10.51 1.41
CA THR A 64 -8.86 -11.98 1.51
C THR A 64 -7.42 -12.37 1.26
N ARG A 65 -6.77 -11.76 0.26
CA ARG A 65 -5.39 -12.07 -0.13
C ARG A 65 -4.36 -11.56 0.89
N LEU A 66 -4.66 -10.45 1.57
CA LEU A 66 -3.76 -9.83 2.54
C LEU A 66 -3.81 -10.47 3.93
N LYS A 67 -4.87 -11.23 4.23
CA LYS A 67 -5.12 -11.80 5.57
C LYS A 67 -3.95 -12.68 6.03
N GLY A 68 -3.35 -12.31 7.17
CA GLY A 68 -2.28 -13.07 7.82
C GLY A 68 -0.90 -12.91 7.16
N LEU A 69 -0.77 -12.05 6.15
CA LEU A 69 0.54 -11.78 5.54
C LEU A 69 1.42 -10.92 6.43
N GLU A 70 0.87 -10.20 7.42
CA GLU A 70 1.66 -9.38 8.33
C GLU A 70 2.63 -10.23 9.18
N ASP A 71 2.25 -11.47 9.48
CA ASP A 71 3.07 -12.43 10.23
C ASP A 71 4.15 -13.06 9.34
N GLN A 72 3.88 -13.18 8.03
CA GLN A 72 4.79 -13.76 7.05
C GLN A 72 5.76 -12.73 6.45
N LEU A 73 5.40 -11.45 6.51
CA LEU A 73 6.19 -10.32 6.02
C LEU A 73 6.32 -9.24 7.11
N PRO A 74 7.01 -9.50 8.24
CA PRO A 74 7.08 -8.52 9.34
C PRO A 74 7.62 -7.15 8.92
N GLU A 75 8.57 -7.12 7.98
CA GLU A 75 9.14 -5.88 7.41
C GLU A 75 8.14 -5.03 6.62
N LEU A 76 7.06 -5.64 6.12
CA LEU A 76 5.99 -4.97 5.38
C LEU A 76 4.67 -5.02 6.14
N GLY A 77 4.67 -5.44 7.41
CA GLY A 77 3.45 -5.75 8.15
C GLY A 77 2.54 -4.53 8.31
N ASP A 78 3.12 -3.34 8.53
CA ASP A 78 2.37 -2.09 8.56
C ASP A 78 1.66 -1.78 7.23
N TYR A 79 2.32 -2.00 6.09
CA TYR A 79 1.72 -1.85 4.77
C TYR A 79 0.63 -2.90 4.51
N VAL A 80 0.87 -4.17 4.87
CA VAL A 80 -0.13 -5.24 4.76
C VAL A 80 -1.39 -4.84 5.53
N ILE A 81 -1.24 -4.51 6.82
CA ILE A 81 -2.35 -4.13 7.70
C ILE A 81 -3.05 -2.88 7.15
N TYR A 82 -2.28 -1.87 6.69
CA TYR A 82 -2.84 -0.63 6.16
C TYR A 82 -3.72 -0.87 4.93
N PHE A 83 -3.26 -1.66 3.96
CA PHE A 83 -4.04 -1.94 2.75
C PHE A 83 -5.24 -2.84 3.04
N GLN A 84 -5.11 -3.78 3.98
CA GLN A 84 -6.24 -4.60 4.42
C GLN A 84 -7.31 -3.75 5.12
N ALA A 85 -6.91 -2.86 6.05
CA ALA A 85 -7.79 -1.92 6.73
C ALA A 85 -8.52 -1.00 5.73
N ALA A 86 -7.78 -0.42 4.78
CA ALA A 86 -8.37 0.41 3.73
C ALA A 86 -9.35 -0.40 2.85
N GLY A 87 -9.10 -1.69 2.63
CA GLY A 87 -10.04 -2.58 1.95
C GLY A 87 -11.34 -2.76 2.74
N TYR A 88 -11.25 -3.04 4.04
CA TYR A 88 -12.43 -3.16 4.91
C TYR A 88 -13.22 -1.85 5.02
N GLU A 89 -12.53 -0.71 5.12
CA GLU A 89 -13.17 0.61 5.08
C GLU A 89 -14.02 0.80 3.82
N ASN A 90 -13.51 0.42 2.65
CA ASN A 90 -14.25 0.55 1.39
C ASN A 90 -15.37 -0.50 1.24
N LEU A 91 -15.31 -1.60 1.99
CA LEU A 91 -16.40 -2.57 2.09
C LEU A 91 -17.50 -2.13 3.07
N GLY A 92 -17.29 -1.02 3.81
CA GLY A 92 -18.19 -0.58 4.87
C GLY A 92 -18.03 -1.35 6.19
N ASP A 93 -17.05 -2.26 6.27
CA ASP A 93 -16.69 -2.95 7.52
C ASP A 93 -15.76 -2.05 8.34
N TYR A 94 -16.37 -1.05 8.97
CA TYR A 94 -15.64 -0.05 9.75
C TYR A 94 -15.04 -0.64 11.02
N ASP A 95 -15.63 -1.67 11.61
CA ASP A 95 -15.11 -2.33 12.81
C ASP A 95 -13.78 -3.03 12.53
N SER A 96 -13.71 -3.83 11.45
CA SER A 96 -12.46 -4.47 11.02
C SER A 96 -11.41 -3.44 10.62
N SER A 97 -11.83 -2.37 9.93
CA SER A 97 -10.93 -1.29 9.54
C SER A 97 -10.33 -0.55 10.73
N LEU A 98 -11.17 -0.13 11.69
CA LEU A 98 -10.75 0.52 12.94
C LEU A 98 -9.77 -0.37 13.72
N SER A 99 -10.07 -1.66 13.85
CA SER A 99 -9.21 -2.62 14.55
C SER A 99 -7.81 -2.68 13.91
N LEU A 100 -7.74 -2.83 12.58
CA LEU A 100 -6.47 -2.93 11.86
C LEU A 100 -5.69 -1.62 11.86
N PHE A 101 -6.33 -0.47 11.67
CA PHE A 101 -5.62 0.81 11.76
C PHE A 101 -5.07 1.07 13.17
N ASN A 102 -5.80 0.71 14.24
CA ASN A 102 -5.27 0.79 15.61
C ASN A 102 -4.11 -0.20 15.83
N LYS A 103 -4.13 -1.37 15.18
CA LYS A 103 -3.00 -2.33 15.20
C LYS A 103 -1.70 -1.70 14.68
N ILE A 104 -1.76 -0.83 13.66
CA ILE A 104 -0.58 -0.10 13.17
C ILE A 104 -0.01 0.82 14.26
N LEU A 105 -0.86 1.59 14.95
CA LEU A 105 -0.39 2.54 15.97
C LEU A 105 0.22 1.85 17.19
N THR A 106 -0.18 0.61 17.46
CA THR A 106 0.28 -0.17 18.62
C THR A 106 1.49 -1.04 18.30
N GLN A 107 1.51 -1.69 17.13
CA GLN A 107 2.58 -2.63 16.75
C GLN A 107 3.69 -1.97 15.92
N TYR A 108 3.38 -0.89 15.20
CA TYR A 108 4.30 -0.16 14.33
C TYR A 108 4.31 1.35 14.65
N PRO A 109 4.62 1.75 15.90
CA PRO A 109 4.49 3.14 16.36
C PRO A 109 5.39 4.15 15.61
N GLU A 110 6.47 3.66 14.99
CA GLU A 110 7.43 4.43 14.18
C GLU A 110 7.18 4.30 12.66
N SER A 111 6.08 3.66 12.24
CA SER A 111 5.75 3.51 10.83
C SER A 111 5.61 4.86 10.14
N GLY A 112 6.17 4.98 8.92
CA GLY A 112 5.92 6.13 8.04
C GLY A 112 4.44 6.30 7.67
N LEU A 113 3.60 5.28 7.89
CA LEU A 113 2.15 5.33 7.68
C LEU A 113 1.38 5.95 8.86
N LYS A 114 2.03 6.27 9.98
CA LYS A 114 1.38 6.75 11.21
C LYS A 114 0.42 7.92 10.98
N LYS A 115 0.90 8.99 10.34
CA LYS A 115 0.07 10.18 10.04
C LYS A 115 -1.13 9.87 9.15
N LYS A 116 -0.91 9.01 8.14
CA LYS A 116 -1.96 8.59 7.20
C LYS A 116 -3.01 7.71 7.89
N THR A 117 -2.55 6.83 8.77
CA THR A 117 -3.39 5.96 9.61
C THR A 117 -4.22 6.79 10.58
N LEU A 118 -3.60 7.75 11.27
CA LEU A 118 -4.31 8.69 12.14
C LEU A 118 -5.37 9.48 11.37
N THR A 119 -5.04 9.99 10.17
CA THR A 119 -6.03 10.69 9.33
C THR A 119 -7.25 9.81 9.03
N ARG A 120 -7.04 8.53 8.68
CA ARG A 120 -8.14 7.59 8.42
C ARG A 120 -8.95 7.27 9.67
N LEU A 121 -8.28 7.02 10.80
CA LEU A 121 -8.94 6.79 12.08
C LEU A 121 -9.78 7.98 12.51
N GLY A 122 -9.28 9.21 12.36
CA GLY A 122 -10.04 10.42 12.65
C GLY A 122 -11.35 10.47 11.86
N ASN A 123 -11.28 10.20 10.55
CA ASN A 123 -12.47 10.15 9.69
C ASN A 123 -13.43 9.01 10.09
N LEU A 124 -12.90 7.81 10.36
CA LEU A 124 -13.71 6.66 10.77
C LEU A 124 -14.41 6.91 12.10
N TYR A 125 -13.73 7.50 13.09
CA TYR A 125 -14.32 7.87 14.37
C TYR A 125 -15.38 8.95 14.23
N THR A 126 -15.19 9.94 13.34
CA THR A 126 -16.25 10.91 13.02
C THR A 126 -17.48 10.21 12.43
N GLN A 127 -17.28 9.27 11.50
CA GLN A 127 -18.36 8.53 10.85
C GLN A 127 -19.10 7.60 11.83
N SER A 128 -18.38 6.97 12.77
CA SER A 128 -18.98 6.09 13.78
C SER A 128 -19.59 6.82 14.97
N GLY A 129 -19.44 8.16 15.04
CA GLY A 129 -19.95 8.98 16.12
C GLY A 129 -19.06 9.04 17.37
N ASP A 130 -17.86 8.45 17.32
CA ASP A 130 -16.85 8.57 18.37
C ASP A 130 -16.10 9.90 18.24
N TYR A 131 -16.82 10.97 18.49
CA TYR A 131 -16.30 12.33 18.35
C TYR A 131 -15.18 12.64 19.35
N ILE A 132 -15.09 11.91 20.46
CA ILE A 132 -14.02 12.07 21.46
C ILE A 132 -12.69 11.62 20.86
N ASN A 133 -12.63 10.44 20.24
CA ASN A 133 -11.42 9.96 19.58
C ASN A 133 -11.09 10.77 18.32
N ALA A 134 -12.11 11.17 17.54
CA ALA A 134 -11.92 12.05 16.40
C ALA A 134 -11.28 13.39 16.82
N GLU A 135 -11.82 14.05 17.87
CA GLU A 135 -11.28 15.29 18.43
C GLU A 135 -9.80 15.13 18.80
N ARG A 136 -9.46 14.10 19.57
CA ARG A 136 -8.09 13.84 20.02
C ARG A 136 -7.12 13.72 18.84
N ILE A 137 -7.52 12.96 17.81
CA ILE A 137 -6.69 12.71 16.62
C ILE A 137 -6.53 13.99 15.79
N PHE A 138 -7.61 14.66 15.43
CA PHE A 138 -7.54 15.86 14.59
C PHE A 138 -6.83 17.01 15.29
N ARG A 139 -7.00 17.15 16.61
CA ARG A 139 -6.24 18.11 17.42
C ARG A 139 -4.73 17.84 17.30
N SER A 140 -4.28 16.61 17.56
CA SER A 140 -2.87 16.24 17.44
C SER A 140 -2.33 16.51 16.03
N LEU A 141 -3.05 16.06 14.99
CA LEU A 141 -2.63 16.27 13.59
C LEU A 141 -2.55 17.76 13.22
N SER A 142 -3.49 18.59 13.66
CA SER A 142 -3.49 20.03 13.36
C SER A 142 -2.35 20.81 14.03
N LEU A 143 -1.87 20.33 15.19
CA LEU A 143 -0.75 20.95 15.91
C LEU A 143 0.58 20.66 15.23
N GLU A 144 0.76 19.45 14.71
CA GLU A 144 2.00 18.99 14.07
C GLU A 144 2.11 19.37 12.58
N GLU A 145 0.98 19.59 11.91
CA GLU A 145 0.94 19.86 10.48
C GLU A 145 1.46 21.27 10.12
N LYS A 146 2.39 21.31 9.16
CA LYS A 146 2.96 22.54 8.62
C LYS A 146 2.29 22.97 7.31
N ASP A 147 1.79 22.01 6.53
CA ASP A 147 1.04 22.33 5.32
C ASP A 147 -0.29 22.98 5.65
N ARG A 148 -0.55 24.18 5.12
CA ARG A 148 -1.75 24.95 5.49
C ARG A 148 -3.04 24.27 5.04
N GLY A 149 -3.03 23.60 3.89
CA GLY A 149 -4.23 22.93 3.35
C GLY A 149 -4.62 21.71 4.17
N LEU A 150 -3.64 20.86 4.49
CA LEU A 150 -3.84 19.71 5.37
C LEU A 150 -4.22 20.16 6.79
N LYS A 151 -3.57 21.20 7.32
CA LYS A 151 -3.90 21.74 8.64
C LYS A 151 -5.34 22.24 8.69
N ALA A 152 -5.80 22.97 7.66
CA ALA A 152 -7.19 23.40 7.56
C ALA A 152 -8.16 22.21 7.53
N SER A 153 -7.81 21.12 6.82
CA SER A 153 -8.62 19.90 6.79
C SER A 153 -8.72 19.23 8.17
N TYR A 154 -7.63 19.19 8.93
CA TYR A 154 -7.64 18.67 10.30
C TYR A 154 -8.41 19.58 11.26
N LEU A 155 -8.28 20.91 11.13
CA LEU A 155 -9.07 21.85 11.92
C LEU A 155 -10.56 21.76 11.62
N TYR A 156 -10.93 21.49 10.36
CA TYR A 156 -12.32 21.22 9.98
C TYR A 156 -12.85 19.96 10.68
N GLY A 157 -12.14 18.83 10.60
CA GLY A 157 -12.53 17.60 11.29
C GLY A 157 -12.59 17.75 12.82
N LEU A 158 -11.68 18.55 13.40
CA LEU A 158 -11.74 18.93 14.81
C LEU A 158 -12.98 19.76 15.14
N GLY A 159 -13.31 20.75 14.31
CA GLY A 159 -14.50 21.57 14.45
C GLY A 159 -15.77 20.74 14.43
N GLU A 160 -15.90 19.84 13.45
CA GLU A 160 -17.02 18.90 13.34
C GLU A 160 -17.13 17.99 14.58
N ALA A 161 -16.01 17.45 15.06
CA ALA A 161 -16.00 16.61 16.26
C ALA A 161 -16.42 17.39 17.53
N LEU A 162 -16.02 18.65 17.68
CA LEU A 162 -16.44 19.51 18.80
C LEU A 162 -17.91 19.91 18.68
N GLU A 163 -18.36 20.17 17.45
CA GLU A 163 -19.72 20.50 17.09
C GLU A 163 -20.69 19.42 17.56
N LYS A 164 -20.42 18.18 17.16
CA LYS A 164 -21.26 17.03 17.52
C LYS A 164 -21.24 16.68 19.00
N GLN A 165 -20.22 17.14 19.75
CA GLN A 165 -20.16 16.99 21.20
C GLN A 165 -20.90 18.10 21.97
N GLY A 166 -21.41 19.13 21.27
CA GLY A 166 -22.03 20.29 21.93
C GLY A 166 -21.03 21.22 22.64
N LYS A 167 -19.73 21.06 22.38
CA LYS A 167 -18.65 21.83 23.01
C LYS A 167 -18.36 23.12 22.24
N TYR A 168 -19.34 24.02 22.14
CA TYR A 168 -19.12 25.38 21.64
C TYR A 168 -19.17 26.33 22.82
N GLY A 169 -18.02 26.91 23.16
CA GLY A 169 -17.85 27.93 24.19
C GLY A 169 -16.69 28.82 23.82
#